data_AF-I0IFN9-F1
#
_entry.id   AF-I0IFN9-F1
#
_cell.length_a   1.000
_cell.length_b   1.000
_cell.length_c   1.000
_cell.angle_alpha   90.00
_cell.angle_beta   90.00
_cell.angle_gamma   90.00
#
_symmetry.space_group_name_H-M   'P 1'
#
loop_
_entity.id
_entity.type
_entity.pdbx_description
1 polymer ?
#
loop_
_entity_poly.entity_id
_entity_poly.type
_entity_poly.pdbx_seq_one_letter_code
_entity_poly.pdbx_strand_id
1 'polypeptide(L)'
;MSSAPTPAPAPRTRAEAAARRWLLGWAIAAAALAGLTYLVRTWPEALGLALGPLDLGRESNIAAWFSACSLLWAGLLMGSAAAALRRAEPLAAAAAAVTAGVAFSLCVDEAGSLHERFDLLVPASLGLSLERFAAVLAVPALAAVAVLFLRRRALGNAWALVLAAYALFGTVFVQEHLEHAVAWPPALLPLRMLVEEGTELVGFFLLLLAAVRLRRRSRAGTPAGDPAGRHALVLPARGVALLALLAAACAAPALAAWMLSIPFKELQLAARGDFASSLPMAMYLIAGALCLRAACGDDAAAGRWSWVAAACFALSLLQNWNLYTDATALALGRTVLPLWRSGFDMAWALPLFIAVALAARRGTGMKPWTAGLFAAAWLVTLAACTRDGFKLAYASDCLTAWIVCGWAAWATRARPA
;
A
#
# COMPACT_ATOMS: atom_id res chain seq x y z
N MET A 1 -7.29 52.42 -17.80
CA MET A 1 -6.55 51.26 -17.24
C MET A 1 -6.81 50.08 -18.15
N SER A 2 -5.83 49.72 -18.98
CA SER A 2 -5.93 48.58 -19.89
C SER A 2 -5.84 47.28 -19.07
N SER A 3 -6.92 46.53 -19.01
CA SER A 3 -6.93 45.20 -18.40
C SER A 3 -6.04 44.29 -19.24
N ALA A 4 -4.87 43.92 -18.70
CA ALA A 4 -4.01 42.94 -19.34
C ALA A 4 -4.83 41.70 -19.69
N PRO A 5 -4.77 41.21 -20.93
CA PRO A 5 -5.57 40.06 -21.37
C PRO A 5 -5.27 38.88 -20.46
N THR A 6 -6.33 38.32 -19.88
CA THR A 6 -6.22 37.13 -19.03
C THR A 6 -5.62 36.02 -19.89
N PRO A 7 -4.45 35.46 -19.55
CA PRO A 7 -3.82 34.45 -20.37
C PRO A 7 -4.77 33.27 -20.53
N ALA A 8 -4.97 32.84 -21.78
CA ALA A 8 -5.82 31.70 -22.10
C ALA A 8 -5.39 30.49 -21.24
N PRO A 9 -6.35 29.73 -20.67
CA PRO A 9 -6.01 28.58 -19.85
C PRO A 9 -5.14 27.62 -20.67
N ALA A 10 -3.93 27.35 -20.18
CA ALA A 10 -2.97 26.51 -20.87
C ALA A 10 -3.66 25.17 -21.26
N PRO A 11 -3.46 24.68 -22.49
CA PRO A 11 -4.09 23.45 -22.95
C PRO A 11 -3.84 22.33 -21.93
N ARG A 12 -4.91 21.62 -21.55
CA ARG A 12 -4.84 20.49 -20.62
C ARG A 12 -3.76 19.54 -21.10
N THR A 13 -2.71 19.41 -20.32
CA THR A 13 -1.53 18.65 -20.74
C THR A 13 -1.90 17.18 -20.88
N ARG A 14 -1.26 16.43 -21.79
CA ARG A 14 -1.45 14.97 -21.93
C ARG A 14 -1.32 14.20 -20.60
N ALA A 15 -0.58 14.76 -19.64
CA ALA A 15 -0.46 14.24 -18.27
C ALA A 15 -1.78 14.29 -17.48
N GLU A 16 -2.60 15.32 -17.68
CA GLU A 16 -3.93 15.41 -17.06
C GLU A 16 -4.89 14.35 -17.62
N ALA A 17 -4.80 14.06 -18.92
CA ALA A 17 -5.55 12.96 -19.53
C ALA A 17 -5.08 11.60 -19.01
N ALA A 18 -3.77 11.40 -18.81
CA ALA A 18 -3.22 10.17 -18.24
C ALA A 18 -3.64 9.96 -16.77
N ALA A 19 -3.51 10.99 -15.92
CA ALA A 19 -3.93 10.92 -14.52
C ALA A 19 -5.45 10.68 -14.39
N ARG A 20 -6.27 11.31 -15.24
CA ARG A 20 -7.72 11.05 -15.29
C ARG A 20 -8.04 9.62 -15.69
N ARG A 21 -7.39 9.09 -16.74
CA ARG A 21 -7.59 7.69 -17.17
C ARG A 21 -7.16 6.71 -16.08
N TRP A 22 -6.07 6.99 -15.39
CA TRP A 22 -5.61 6.17 -14.27
C TRP A 22 -6.62 6.20 -13.12
N LEU A 23 -7.06 7.38 -12.67
CA LEU A 23 -8.09 7.51 -11.62
C LEU A 23 -9.42 6.85 -12.02
N LEU A 24 -9.83 6.96 -13.28
CA LEU A 24 -11.03 6.30 -13.78
C LEU A 24 -10.88 4.77 -13.77
N GLY A 25 -9.71 4.26 -14.17
CA GLY A 25 -9.39 2.84 -14.06
C GLY A 25 -9.46 2.33 -12.62
N TRP A 26 -8.93 3.09 -11.66
CA TRP A 26 -9.07 2.78 -10.23
C TRP A 26 -10.53 2.78 -9.75
N ALA A 27 -11.33 3.78 -10.14
CA ALA A 27 -12.74 3.85 -9.77
C ALA A 27 -13.54 2.67 -10.36
N ILE A 28 -13.28 2.29 -11.61
CA ILE A 28 -13.89 1.12 -12.25
C ILE A 28 -13.49 -0.17 -11.52
N ALA A 29 -12.20 -0.32 -11.19
CA ALA A 29 -11.71 -1.49 -10.46
C ALA A 29 -12.33 -1.60 -9.06
N ALA A 30 -12.42 -0.50 -8.31
CA ALA A 30 -13.08 -0.47 -6.99
C ALA A 30 -14.58 -0.83 -7.10
N ALA A 31 -15.30 -0.26 -8.06
CA ALA A 31 -16.71 -0.58 -8.29
C ALA A 31 -16.91 -2.04 -8.72
N ALA A 32 -16.01 -2.58 -9.55
CA ALA A 32 -16.03 -3.98 -9.96
C ALA A 32 -15.75 -4.92 -8.77
N LEU A 33 -14.79 -4.61 -7.91
CA LEU A 33 -14.49 -5.39 -6.69
C LEU A 33 -15.70 -5.40 -5.73
N ALA A 34 -16.32 -4.24 -5.52
CA ALA A 34 -17.54 -4.12 -4.72
C ALA A 34 -18.71 -4.96 -5.31
N GLY A 35 -18.95 -4.85 -6.62
CA GLY A 35 -19.99 -5.64 -7.29
C GLY A 35 -19.72 -7.14 -7.28
N LEU A 36 -18.46 -7.55 -7.47
CA LEU A 36 -18.05 -8.95 -7.45
C LEU A 36 -18.19 -9.56 -6.05
N THR A 37 -17.85 -8.82 -4.99
CA THR A 37 -18.04 -9.26 -3.59
C THR A 37 -19.49 -9.65 -3.31
N TYR A 38 -20.44 -8.80 -3.72
CA TYR A 38 -21.86 -9.09 -3.57
C TYR A 38 -22.27 -10.38 -4.29
N LEU A 39 -21.72 -10.63 -5.48
CA LEU A 39 -21.96 -11.86 -6.25
C LEU A 39 -21.32 -13.09 -5.59
N VAL A 40 -20.10 -12.99 -5.04
CA VAL A 40 -19.41 -14.10 -4.35
C VAL A 40 -20.25 -14.66 -3.21
N ARG A 41 -20.86 -13.79 -2.41
CA ARG A 41 -21.63 -14.18 -1.22
C ARG A 41 -23.07 -14.59 -1.49
N THR A 42 -23.60 -14.33 -2.68
CA THR A 42 -24.98 -14.68 -3.06
C THR A 42 -25.08 -15.95 -3.91
N TRP A 43 -23.95 -16.51 -4.35
CA TRP A 43 -23.87 -17.64 -5.29
C TRP A 43 -23.40 -18.94 -4.59
N PRO A 44 -23.57 -20.13 -5.22
CA PRO A 44 -23.22 -21.42 -4.62
C PRO A 44 -21.75 -21.54 -4.19
N GLU A 45 -21.47 -22.42 -3.22
CA GLU A 45 -20.16 -22.64 -2.57
C GLU A 45 -18.98 -22.74 -3.55
N ALA A 46 -19.15 -23.39 -4.70
CA ALA A 46 -18.09 -23.54 -5.71
C ALA A 46 -17.69 -22.21 -6.37
N LEU A 47 -18.66 -21.31 -6.61
CA LEU A 47 -18.39 -19.98 -7.15
C LEU A 47 -17.83 -19.04 -6.06
N GLY A 48 -18.31 -19.20 -4.83
CA GLY A 48 -17.79 -18.52 -3.65
C GLY A 48 -16.31 -18.83 -3.39
N LEU A 49 -15.88 -20.08 -3.61
CA LEU A 49 -14.47 -20.47 -3.51
C LEU A 49 -13.62 -19.88 -4.65
N ALA A 50 -14.13 -19.89 -5.89
CA ALA A 50 -13.41 -19.36 -7.06
C ALA A 50 -13.26 -17.83 -7.03
N LEU A 51 -14.24 -17.12 -6.47
CA LEU A 51 -14.24 -15.65 -6.37
C LEU A 51 -13.80 -15.16 -4.99
N GLY A 52 -13.53 -16.04 -4.03
CA GLY A 52 -13.00 -15.70 -2.69
C GLY A 52 -11.81 -14.72 -2.69
N PRO A 53 -10.88 -14.75 -3.67
CA PRO A 53 -9.83 -13.74 -3.79
C PRO A 53 -10.32 -12.29 -3.99
N LEU A 54 -11.59 -12.10 -4.35
CA LEU A 54 -12.23 -10.81 -4.63
C LEU A 54 -13.31 -10.44 -3.60
N ASP A 55 -13.52 -11.26 -2.55
CA ASP A 55 -14.49 -11.02 -1.48
C ASP A 55 -13.98 -9.94 -0.52
N LEU A 56 -14.55 -8.74 -0.54
CA LEU A 56 -14.11 -7.66 0.36
C LEU A 56 -14.18 -8.07 1.84
N GLY A 57 -15.10 -8.96 2.22
CA GLY A 57 -15.18 -9.47 3.60
C GLY A 57 -14.14 -10.51 3.98
N ARG A 58 -13.09 -10.68 3.19
CA ARG A 58 -11.92 -11.47 3.52
C ARG A 58 -10.70 -10.58 3.48
N GLU A 59 -9.90 -10.68 4.53
CA GLU A 59 -8.61 -10.02 4.59
C GLU A 59 -7.54 -10.88 3.90
N SER A 60 -6.43 -10.26 3.45
CA SER A 60 -5.36 -10.93 2.66
C SER A 60 -5.83 -11.63 1.38
N ASN A 61 -6.56 -10.87 0.58
CA ASN A 61 -6.90 -11.22 -0.78
C ASN A 61 -6.54 -10.08 -1.75
N ILE A 62 -7.03 -10.17 -2.99
CA ILE A 62 -6.74 -9.18 -4.03
C ILE A 62 -7.43 -7.85 -3.72
N ALA A 63 -8.62 -7.88 -3.09
CA ALA A 63 -9.35 -6.68 -2.73
C ALA A 63 -8.62 -5.89 -1.63
N ALA A 64 -8.26 -6.54 -0.53
CA ALA A 64 -7.45 -5.95 0.54
C ALA A 64 -6.09 -5.44 0.02
N TRP A 65 -5.44 -6.19 -0.89
CA TRP A 65 -4.19 -5.75 -1.53
C TRP A 65 -4.39 -4.43 -2.28
N PHE A 66 -5.46 -4.34 -3.07
CA PHE A 66 -5.78 -3.17 -3.88
C PHE A 66 -6.08 -1.94 -3.01
N SER A 67 -6.85 -2.12 -1.94
CA SER A 67 -7.15 -1.10 -0.93
C SER A 67 -5.87 -0.59 -0.26
N ALA A 68 -5.03 -1.50 0.26
CA ALA A 68 -3.77 -1.16 0.89
C ALA A 68 -2.82 -0.45 -0.08
N CYS A 69 -2.77 -0.88 -1.34
CA CYS A 69 -1.99 -0.22 -2.38
C CYS A 69 -2.48 1.21 -2.65
N SER A 70 -3.78 1.44 -2.68
CA SER A 70 -4.37 2.77 -2.87
C SER A 70 -3.92 3.73 -1.78
N LEU A 71 -3.99 3.27 -0.52
CA LEU A 71 -3.59 4.02 0.67
C LEU A 71 -2.08 4.26 0.71
N LEU A 72 -1.27 3.25 0.42
CA LEU A 72 0.18 3.38 0.31
C LEU A 72 0.54 4.44 -0.75
N TRP A 73 -0.12 4.39 -1.90
CA TRP A 73 0.09 5.35 -2.97
C TRP A 73 -0.33 6.76 -2.57
N ALA A 74 -1.49 6.92 -1.93
CA ALA A 74 -1.96 8.19 -1.39
C ALA A 74 -0.94 8.76 -0.39
N GLY A 75 -0.43 7.95 0.54
CA GLY A 75 0.60 8.32 1.50
C GLY A 75 1.88 8.80 0.84
N LEU A 76 2.41 8.03 -0.11
CA LEU A 76 3.63 8.42 -0.85
C LEU A 76 3.43 9.71 -1.66
N LEU A 77 2.27 9.91 -2.29
CA LEU A 77 1.94 11.12 -3.03
C LEU A 77 1.78 12.35 -2.11
N MET A 78 1.12 12.18 -0.96
CA MET A 78 0.98 13.23 0.07
C MET A 78 2.33 13.61 0.65
N GLY A 79 3.18 12.63 1.00
CA GLY A 79 4.54 12.89 1.48
C GLY A 79 5.40 13.60 0.42
N SER A 80 5.19 13.28 -0.86
CA SER A 80 5.83 14.00 -1.97
C SER A 80 5.36 15.46 -2.07
N ALA A 81 4.07 15.72 -1.83
CA ALA A 81 3.55 17.07 -1.77
C ALA A 81 4.09 17.84 -0.55
N ALA A 82 4.18 17.18 0.62
CA ALA A 82 4.79 17.76 1.82
C ALA A 82 6.24 18.19 1.58
N ALA A 83 7.05 17.31 0.99
CA ALA A 83 8.44 17.61 0.66
C ALA A 83 8.59 18.82 -0.29
N ALA A 84 7.67 18.96 -1.25
CA ALA A 84 7.66 20.11 -2.18
C ALA A 84 7.23 21.42 -1.49
N LEU A 85 6.26 21.36 -0.56
CA LEU A 85 5.74 22.52 0.15
C LEU A 85 6.66 23.02 1.27
N ARG A 86 7.59 22.19 1.77
CA ARG A 86 8.35 22.44 3.01
C ARG A 86 8.99 23.83 3.14
N ARG A 87 9.44 24.43 2.03
CA ARG A 87 10.10 25.75 2.02
C ARG A 87 9.13 26.90 1.87
N ALA A 88 8.08 26.73 1.07
CA ALA A 88 7.15 27.81 0.73
C ALA A 88 5.97 27.89 1.71
N GLU A 89 5.49 26.75 2.20
CA GLU A 89 4.26 26.62 3.00
C GLU A 89 4.47 25.54 4.09
N PRO A 90 5.29 25.80 5.12
CA PRO A 90 5.69 24.77 6.10
C PRO A 90 4.50 24.17 6.86
N LEU A 91 3.48 24.96 7.19
CA LEU A 91 2.25 24.45 7.82
C LEU A 91 1.47 23.51 6.90
N ALA A 92 1.35 23.85 5.61
CA ALA A 92 0.69 22.95 4.65
C ALA A 92 1.53 21.69 4.40
N ALA A 93 2.86 21.80 4.45
CA ALA A 93 3.75 20.65 4.37
C ALA A 93 3.55 19.72 5.57
N ALA A 94 3.45 20.25 6.78
CA ALA A 94 3.15 19.47 7.98
C ALA A 94 1.77 18.79 7.87
N ALA A 95 0.73 19.50 7.44
CA ALA A 95 -0.59 18.93 7.23
C ALA A 95 -0.60 17.80 6.19
N ALA A 96 0.12 17.98 5.08
CA ALA A 96 0.29 16.94 4.06
C ALA A 96 1.08 15.73 4.61
N ALA A 97 2.08 15.95 5.46
CA ALA A 97 2.83 14.88 6.10
C ALA A 97 1.99 14.08 7.12
N VAL A 98 1.15 14.76 7.91
CA VAL A 98 0.18 14.11 8.80
C VAL A 98 -0.80 13.26 8.00
N THR A 99 -1.35 13.82 6.92
CA THR A 99 -2.28 13.09 6.03
C THR A 99 -1.59 11.87 5.38
N ALA A 100 -0.30 11.99 5.04
CA ALA A 100 0.49 10.86 4.57
C ALA A 100 0.66 9.78 5.65
N GLY A 101 0.93 10.18 6.89
CA GLY A 101 1.02 9.28 8.05
C GLY A 101 -0.27 8.50 8.26
N VAL A 102 -1.43 9.17 8.26
CA VAL A 102 -2.74 8.52 8.36
C VAL A 102 -2.94 7.51 7.23
N ALA A 103 -2.63 7.88 5.98
CA ALA A 103 -2.74 6.97 4.84
C ALA A 103 -1.82 5.74 4.98
N PHE A 104 -0.60 5.90 5.51
CA PHE A 104 0.28 4.77 5.80
C PHE A 104 -0.26 3.89 6.92
N SER A 105 -0.79 4.48 8.00
CA SER A 105 -1.42 3.72 9.09
C SER A 105 -2.59 2.88 8.59
N LEU A 106 -3.50 3.49 7.82
CA LEU A 106 -4.61 2.77 7.20
C LEU A 106 -4.12 1.69 6.21
N CYS A 107 -3.03 1.92 5.48
CA CYS A 107 -2.47 0.89 4.59
C CYS A 107 -1.98 -0.33 5.37
N VAL A 108 -1.30 -0.13 6.50
CA VAL A 108 -0.83 -1.24 7.33
C VAL A 108 -2.01 -1.96 7.97
N ASP A 109 -3.02 -1.20 8.38
CA ASP A 109 -4.26 -1.75 8.89
C ASP A 109 -5.00 -2.58 7.84
N GLU A 110 -5.25 -2.05 6.64
CA GLU A 110 -5.92 -2.78 5.56
C GLU A 110 -5.18 -4.07 5.16
N ALA A 111 -3.84 -4.02 5.08
CA ALA A 111 -3.04 -5.19 4.69
C ALA A 111 -2.91 -6.23 5.81
N GLY A 112 -2.91 -5.78 7.06
CA GLY A 112 -2.51 -6.56 8.21
C GLY A 112 -3.54 -6.67 9.30
N SER A 113 -4.74 -6.13 9.09
CA SER A 113 -5.87 -5.97 10.01
C SER A 113 -5.41 -5.71 11.43
N LEU A 114 -4.90 -4.49 11.64
CA LEU A 114 -4.33 -4.05 12.90
C LEU A 114 -5.42 -3.73 13.92
N HIS A 115 -6.51 -3.12 13.48
CA HIS A 115 -7.62 -2.72 14.36
C HIS A 115 -8.26 -3.93 15.03
N GLU A 116 -8.42 -5.03 14.28
CA GLU A 116 -8.91 -6.32 14.80
C GLU A 116 -7.94 -7.04 15.74
N ARG A 117 -6.67 -6.64 15.71
CA ARG A 117 -5.61 -7.19 16.56
C ARG A 117 -5.23 -6.23 17.68
N PHE A 118 -5.88 -5.07 17.79
CA PHE A 118 -5.42 -3.99 18.64
C PHE A 118 -5.26 -4.45 20.10
N ASP A 119 -6.24 -5.19 20.62
CA ASP A 119 -6.22 -5.70 22.00
C ASP A 119 -5.15 -6.78 22.25
N LEU A 120 -4.69 -7.47 21.20
CA LEU A 120 -3.58 -8.41 21.27
C LEU A 120 -2.23 -7.69 21.23
N LEU A 121 -2.16 -6.61 20.44
CA LEU A 121 -0.93 -5.89 20.15
C LEU A 121 -0.61 -4.81 21.18
N VAL A 122 -1.62 -4.26 21.84
CA VAL A 122 -1.51 -3.18 22.81
C VAL A 122 -1.84 -3.72 24.19
N PRO A 123 -0.84 -3.83 25.10
CA PRO A 123 -1.08 -4.31 26.45
C PRO A 123 -2.17 -3.49 27.16
N ALA A 124 -3.12 -4.17 27.79
CA ALA A 124 -4.19 -3.52 28.56
C ALA A 124 -3.67 -2.56 29.65
N SER A 125 -2.44 -2.77 30.14
CA SER A 125 -1.76 -1.89 31.10
C SER A 125 -1.49 -0.48 30.57
N LEU A 126 -1.49 -0.28 29.24
CA LEU A 126 -1.38 1.04 28.63
C LEU A 126 -2.70 1.81 28.65
N GLY A 127 -3.82 1.16 28.97
CA GLY A 127 -5.14 1.78 29.01
C GLY A 127 -5.57 2.38 27.66
N LEU A 128 -4.97 1.93 26.57
CA LEU A 128 -5.32 2.32 25.21
C LEU A 128 -6.28 1.27 24.66
N SER A 129 -7.47 1.70 24.26
CA SER A 129 -8.38 0.93 23.43
C SER A 129 -8.31 1.45 21.99
N LEU A 130 -8.83 0.67 21.03
CA LEU A 130 -8.87 1.08 19.63
C LEU A 130 -9.57 2.45 19.46
N GLU A 131 -10.68 2.68 20.18
CA GLU A 131 -11.43 3.93 20.09
C GLU A 131 -10.63 5.12 20.64
N ARG A 132 -9.88 4.91 21.73
CA ARG A 132 -8.99 5.94 22.29
C ARG A 132 -7.85 6.25 21.33
N PHE A 133 -7.28 5.22 20.71
CA PHE A 133 -6.23 5.39 19.70
C PHE A 133 -6.75 6.14 18.47
N ALA A 134 -7.92 5.77 17.95
CA ALA A 134 -8.59 6.46 16.85
C ALA A 134 -8.91 7.92 17.19
N ALA A 135 -9.40 8.19 18.40
CA ALA A 135 -9.68 9.56 18.87
C ALA A 135 -8.39 10.41 18.96
N VAL A 136 -7.28 9.83 19.42
CA VAL A 136 -5.98 10.50 19.46
C VAL A 136 -5.47 10.81 18.04
N LEU A 137 -5.66 9.90 17.09
CA LEU A 137 -5.30 10.12 15.68
C LEU A 137 -6.22 11.14 14.98
N ALA A 138 -7.47 11.26 15.40
CA ALA A 138 -8.43 12.20 14.82
C ALA A 138 -8.00 13.67 15.04
N VAL A 139 -7.37 14.00 16.17
CA VAL A 139 -6.93 15.37 16.47
C VAL A 139 -5.94 15.93 15.43
N PRO A 140 -4.77 15.29 15.18
CA PRO A 140 -3.85 15.77 14.16
C PRO A 140 -4.45 15.67 12.75
N ALA A 141 -5.31 14.67 12.48
CA ALA A 141 -6.00 14.54 11.19
C ALA A 141 -6.94 15.74 10.90
N LEU A 142 -7.77 16.13 11.87
CA LEU A 142 -8.65 17.29 11.78
C LEU A 142 -7.87 18.61 11.73
N ALA A 143 -6.79 18.73 12.50
CA ALA A 143 -5.88 19.87 12.43
C ALA A 143 -5.25 20.00 11.02
N ALA A 144 -4.84 18.89 10.42
CA ALA A 144 -4.33 18.88 9.05
C ALA A 144 -5.39 19.34 8.04
N VAL A 145 -6.64 18.89 8.16
CA VAL A 145 -7.76 19.35 7.32
C VAL A 145 -7.99 20.85 7.50
N ALA A 146 -7.99 21.35 8.74
CA ALA A 146 -8.17 22.78 9.03
C ALA A 146 -7.05 23.62 8.39
N VAL A 147 -5.79 23.19 8.48
CA VAL A 147 -4.67 23.88 7.83
C VAL A 147 -4.83 23.87 6.31
N LEU A 148 -5.19 22.73 5.70
CA LEU A 148 -5.43 22.65 4.25
C LEU A 148 -6.61 23.55 3.82
N PHE A 149 -7.65 23.66 4.65
CA PHE A 149 -8.79 24.56 4.43
C PHE A 149 -8.37 26.04 4.51
N LEU A 150 -7.57 26.42 5.51
CA LEU A 150 -7.05 27.78 5.64
C LEU A 150 -6.15 28.14 4.45
N ARG A 151 -5.48 27.15 3.86
CA ARG A 151 -4.64 27.30 2.65
C ARG A 151 -5.36 27.00 1.34
N ARG A 152 -6.70 26.88 1.33
CA ARG A 152 -7.50 26.50 0.14
C ARG A 152 -7.34 27.41 -1.08
N ARG A 153 -6.99 28.69 -0.89
CA ARG A 153 -6.73 29.61 -2.00
C ARG A 153 -5.52 29.17 -2.83
N ALA A 154 -4.46 28.69 -2.18
CA ALA A 154 -3.26 28.19 -2.84
C ALA A 154 -3.39 26.71 -3.26
N LEU A 155 -3.99 25.89 -2.40
CA LEU A 155 -3.98 24.42 -2.53
C LEU A 155 -5.26 23.85 -3.16
N GLY A 156 -6.25 24.70 -3.44
CA GLY A 156 -7.53 24.30 -4.03
C GLY A 156 -8.41 23.52 -3.05
N ASN A 157 -9.15 22.54 -3.57
CA ASN A 157 -10.15 21.78 -2.83
C ASN A 157 -9.64 20.42 -2.29
N ALA A 158 -8.32 20.25 -2.14
CA ALA A 158 -7.77 19.03 -1.55
C ALA A 158 -8.30 18.80 -0.13
N TRP A 159 -8.47 19.87 0.67
CA TRP A 159 -9.02 19.80 2.02
C TRP A 159 -10.40 19.15 2.07
N ALA A 160 -11.28 19.44 1.09
CA ALA A 160 -12.64 18.92 1.07
C ALA A 160 -12.67 17.43 0.77
N LEU A 161 -11.75 16.97 -0.10
CA LEU A 161 -11.59 15.55 -0.40
C LEU A 161 -11.01 14.78 0.79
N VAL A 162 -10.00 15.34 1.49
CA VAL A 162 -9.46 14.73 2.72
C VAL A 162 -10.53 14.68 3.81
N LEU A 163 -11.28 15.77 4.01
CA LEU A 163 -12.38 15.81 4.97
C LEU A 163 -13.45 14.77 4.64
N ALA A 164 -13.85 14.66 3.37
CA ALA A 164 -14.82 13.67 2.93
C ALA A 164 -14.30 12.24 3.14
N ALA A 165 -13.04 11.96 2.81
CA ALA A 165 -12.43 10.65 3.05
C ALA A 165 -12.44 10.30 4.56
N TYR A 166 -11.99 11.22 5.42
CA TYR A 166 -11.99 11.00 6.87
C TYR A 166 -13.39 10.87 7.46
N ALA A 167 -14.37 11.60 6.93
CA ALA A 167 -15.76 11.43 7.34
C ALA A 167 -16.28 10.03 6.97
N LEU A 168 -15.94 9.51 5.78
CA LEU A 168 -16.32 8.15 5.39
C LEU A 168 -15.66 7.08 6.28
N PHE A 169 -14.37 7.22 6.61
CA PHE A 169 -13.72 6.31 7.57
C PHE A 169 -14.38 6.39 8.96
N GLY A 170 -14.72 7.60 9.41
CA GLY A 170 -15.47 7.78 10.66
C GLY A 170 -16.86 7.13 10.61
N THR A 171 -17.53 7.13 9.46
CA THR A 171 -18.80 6.40 9.32
C THR A 171 -18.63 4.88 9.33
N VAL A 172 -17.53 4.36 8.80
CA VAL A 172 -17.26 2.91 8.80
C VAL A 172 -17.03 2.41 10.22
N PHE A 173 -16.24 3.13 11.01
CA PHE A 173 -16.09 2.85 12.44
C PHE A 173 -17.43 2.81 13.19
N VAL A 174 -18.38 3.70 12.85
CA VAL A 174 -19.74 3.67 13.43
C VAL A 174 -20.54 2.48 12.91
N GLN A 175 -20.41 2.13 11.63
CA GLN A 175 -21.08 0.96 11.03
C GLN A 175 -20.62 -0.34 11.69
N GLU A 176 -19.32 -0.51 11.89
CA GLU A 176 -18.71 -1.65 12.60
C GLU A 176 -19.23 -1.76 14.04
N HIS A 177 -19.29 -0.64 14.77
CA HIS A 177 -19.85 -0.64 16.13
C HIS A 177 -21.34 -1.02 16.15
N LEU A 178 -22.13 -0.53 15.19
CA LEU A 178 -23.55 -0.89 15.06
C LEU A 178 -23.73 -2.37 14.65
N GLU A 179 -22.82 -2.90 13.85
CA GLU A 179 -22.78 -4.33 13.51
C GLU A 179 -22.63 -5.19 14.75
N HIS A 180 -21.69 -4.86 15.64
CA HIS A 180 -21.49 -5.62 16.86
C HIS A 180 -22.66 -5.48 17.84
N ALA A 181 -23.43 -4.39 17.75
CA ALA A 181 -24.57 -4.14 18.60
C ALA A 181 -25.88 -4.81 18.12
N VAL A 182 -25.99 -5.22 16.85
CA VAL A 182 -27.25 -5.68 16.25
C VAL A 182 -27.09 -7.05 15.60
N ALA A 183 -28.00 -7.98 15.90
CA ALA A 183 -28.07 -9.26 15.20
C ALA A 183 -28.67 -9.09 13.79
N TRP A 184 -27.81 -9.11 12.77
CA TRP A 184 -28.24 -8.96 11.38
C TRP A 184 -28.80 -10.27 10.81
N PRO A 185 -29.95 -10.24 10.10
CA PRO A 185 -30.44 -11.39 9.34
C PRO A 185 -29.38 -11.85 8.31
N PRO A 186 -29.17 -13.17 8.11
CA PRO A 186 -28.16 -13.70 7.20
C PRO A 186 -28.25 -13.14 5.76
N ALA A 187 -29.48 -12.89 5.29
CA ALA A 187 -29.72 -12.33 3.95
C ALA A 187 -29.22 -10.89 3.77
N LEU A 188 -29.01 -10.14 4.87
CA LEU A 188 -28.52 -8.75 4.83
C LEU A 188 -27.01 -8.63 5.03
N LEU A 189 -26.32 -9.71 5.45
CA LEU A 189 -24.86 -9.69 5.67
C LEU A 189 -24.07 -9.26 4.42
N PRO A 190 -24.39 -9.72 3.19
CA PRO A 190 -23.66 -9.29 2.00
C PRO A 190 -23.87 -7.80 1.66
N LEU A 191 -25.09 -7.29 1.89
CA LEU A 191 -25.40 -5.88 1.64
C LEU A 191 -24.69 -4.99 2.66
N ARG A 192 -24.68 -5.40 3.93
CA ARG A 192 -24.00 -4.69 5.01
C ARG A 192 -22.50 -4.56 4.72
N MET A 193 -21.85 -5.68 4.38
CA MET A 193 -20.47 -5.71 3.95
C MET A 193 -20.18 -4.82 2.74
N LEU A 194 -21.05 -4.88 1.72
CA LEU A 194 -20.91 -4.00 0.55
C LEU A 194 -20.95 -2.51 0.94
N VAL A 195 -21.80 -2.15 1.90
CA VAL A 195 -21.92 -0.77 2.39
C VAL A 195 -20.67 -0.37 3.17
N GLU A 196 -20.22 -1.20 4.08
CA GLU A 196 -19.02 -0.99 4.92
C GLU A 196 -17.75 -0.87 4.08
N GLU A 197 -17.37 -1.96 3.42
CA GLU A 197 -16.17 -2.07 2.57
C GLU A 197 -16.23 -1.11 1.38
N GLY A 198 -17.42 -0.92 0.80
CA GLY A 198 -17.63 0.03 -0.28
C GLY A 198 -17.44 1.49 0.16
N THR A 199 -17.85 1.82 1.39
CA THR A 199 -17.64 3.16 1.96
C THR A 199 -16.16 3.42 2.19
N GLU A 200 -15.41 2.43 2.67
CA GLU A 200 -13.95 2.52 2.82
C GLU A 200 -13.24 2.73 1.49
N LEU A 201 -13.55 1.92 0.47
CA LEU A 201 -13.00 2.05 -0.88
C LEU A 201 -13.22 3.44 -1.47
N VAL A 202 -14.41 4.03 -1.27
CA VAL A 202 -14.69 5.41 -1.69
C VAL A 202 -13.81 6.38 -0.91
N GLY A 203 -13.64 6.18 0.39
CA GLY A 203 -12.70 6.95 1.22
C GLY A 203 -11.25 6.88 0.70
N PHE A 204 -10.75 5.68 0.39
CA PHE A 204 -9.41 5.47 -0.16
C PHE A 204 -9.24 6.20 -1.50
N PHE A 205 -10.23 6.11 -2.38
CA PHE A 205 -10.23 6.79 -3.67
C PHE A 205 -10.20 8.32 -3.51
N LEU A 206 -11.01 8.88 -2.60
CA LEU A 206 -11.03 10.32 -2.32
C LEU A 206 -9.69 10.81 -1.77
N LEU A 207 -9.05 10.04 -0.90
CA LEU A 207 -7.75 10.37 -0.33
C LEU A 207 -6.65 10.35 -1.40
N LEU A 208 -6.66 9.34 -2.28
CA LEU A 208 -5.77 9.24 -3.44
C LEU A 208 -5.96 10.42 -4.40
N LEU A 209 -7.22 10.77 -4.70
CA LEU A 209 -7.55 11.93 -5.52
C LEU A 209 -7.07 13.24 -4.88
N ALA A 210 -7.22 13.38 -3.56
CA ALA A 210 -6.71 14.52 -2.81
C ALA A 210 -5.19 14.62 -2.94
N ALA A 211 -4.47 13.50 -2.84
CA ALA A 211 -3.02 13.43 -2.95
C ALA A 211 -2.53 13.89 -4.33
N VAL A 212 -3.17 13.41 -5.40
CA VAL A 212 -2.89 13.84 -6.78
C VAL A 212 -3.13 15.35 -6.95
N ARG A 213 -4.23 15.88 -6.43
CA ARG A 213 -4.56 17.32 -6.52
C ARG A 213 -3.58 18.18 -5.74
N LEU A 214 -3.27 17.80 -4.51
CA LEU A 214 -2.34 18.53 -3.66
C LEU A 214 -0.95 18.56 -4.30
N ARG A 215 -0.53 17.43 -4.87
CA ARG A 215 0.74 17.32 -5.59
C ARG A 215 0.81 18.15 -6.87
N ARG A 216 -0.30 18.27 -7.61
CA ARG A 216 -0.38 19.17 -8.77
C ARG A 216 -0.13 20.62 -8.34
N ARG A 217 -0.76 21.03 -7.23
CA ARG A 217 -0.67 22.41 -6.73
C ARG A 217 0.69 22.73 -6.11
N SER A 218 1.30 21.80 -5.38
CA SER A 218 2.64 22.00 -4.81
C SER A 218 3.75 22.16 -5.85
N ARG A 219 3.48 21.80 -7.11
CA ARG A 219 4.38 21.94 -8.26
C ARG A 219 4.14 23.18 -9.10
N ALA A 220 3.06 23.93 -8.88
CA ALA A 220 2.71 25.08 -9.71
C ALA A 220 3.75 26.23 -9.65
N GLY A 221 4.74 26.17 -8.75
CA GLY A 221 5.85 27.11 -8.64
C GLY A 221 7.26 26.50 -8.80
N THR A 222 7.40 25.22 -9.18
CA THR A 222 8.73 24.63 -9.41
C THR A 222 9.21 24.91 -10.84
N PRO A 223 10.47 25.37 -11.05
CA PRO A 223 10.99 25.67 -12.38
C PRO A 223 10.89 24.45 -13.31
N ALA A 224 10.57 24.71 -14.58
CA ALA A 224 10.46 23.69 -15.62
C ALA A 224 11.81 22.98 -15.80
N GLY A 225 11.89 21.71 -15.41
CA GLY A 225 13.14 20.95 -15.46
C GLY A 225 13.14 19.56 -14.81
N ASP A 226 12.07 19.11 -14.12
CA ASP A 226 11.96 17.71 -13.68
C ASP A 226 11.67 16.83 -14.92
N PRO A 227 12.61 15.96 -15.38
CA PRO A 227 12.42 15.11 -16.56
C PRO A 227 11.23 14.15 -16.40
N ALA A 228 10.79 13.88 -15.16
CA ALA A 228 9.57 13.12 -14.90
C ALA A 228 8.27 13.95 -15.07
N GLY A 229 8.35 15.18 -15.61
CA GLY A 229 7.32 16.22 -15.57
C GLY A 229 5.90 15.79 -15.97
N ARG A 230 5.75 14.74 -16.77
CA ARG A 230 4.44 14.16 -17.16
C ARG A 230 3.90 13.10 -16.18
N HIS A 231 4.77 12.25 -15.62
CA HIS A 231 4.38 11.12 -14.77
C HIS A 231 4.46 11.43 -13.28
N ALA A 232 5.16 12.50 -12.91
CA ALA A 232 5.40 12.83 -11.52
C ALA A 232 4.22 13.50 -10.80
N LEU A 233 3.02 13.51 -11.41
CA LEU A 233 1.75 13.71 -10.70
C LEU A 233 1.23 12.42 -10.06
N VAL A 234 1.53 11.27 -10.67
CA VAL A 234 1.03 9.94 -10.27
C VAL A 234 2.13 9.04 -9.73
N LEU A 235 3.41 9.38 -9.88
CA LEU A 235 4.53 8.60 -9.32
C LEU A 235 5.17 9.33 -8.15
N PRO A 236 5.41 8.72 -6.98
CA PRO A 236 6.03 9.36 -5.81
C PRO A 236 7.36 10.06 -6.12
N ALA A 237 7.67 11.10 -5.35
CA ALA A 237 8.98 11.73 -5.36
C ALA A 237 10.00 10.70 -4.88
N ARG A 238 11.11 10.59 -5.61
CA ARG A 238 12.10 9.54 -5.37
C ARG A 238 12.65 9.55 -3.94
N GLY A 239 12.94 10.73 -3.40
CA GLY A 239 13.43 10.86 -2.02
C GLY A 239 12.42 10.37 -0.97
N VAL A 240 11.12 10.58 -1.22
CA VAL A 240 10.04 10.11 -0.33
C VAL A 240 9.87 8.61 -0.43
N ALA A 241 9.83 8.05 -1.63
CA ALA A 241 9.78 6.60 -1.82
C ALA A 241 11.00 5.90 -1.22
N LEU A 242 12.20 6.47 -1.37
CA LEU A 242 13.41 5.94 -0.74
C LEU A 242 13.34 6.02 0.79
N LEU A 243 12.88 7.15 1.35
CA LEU A 243 12.73 7.29 2.80
C LEU A 243 11.69 6.31 3.34
N ALA A 244 10.55 6.15 2.68
CA ALA A 244 9.53 5.18 3.04
C ALA A 244 10.09 3.76 2.99
N LEU A 245 10.89 3.43 1.97
CA LEU A 245 11.53 2.12 1.88
C LEU A 245 12.56 1.90 3.00
N LEU A 246 13.37 2.91 3.32
CA LEU A 246 14.34 2.82 4.42
C LEU A 246 13.62 2.69 5.77
N ALA A 247 12.53 3.43 5.98
CA ALA A 247 11.71 3.32 7.18
C ALA A 247 11.09 1.93 7.30
N ALA A 248 10.50 1.41 6.21
CA ALA A 248 9.97 0.04 6.16
C ALA A 248 11.07 -0.99 6.42
N ALA A 249 12.24 -0.80 5.82
CA ALA A 249 13.39 -1.67 6.05
C ALA A 249 13.77 -1.66 7.54
N CYS A 250 14.03 -0.48 8.12
CA CYS A 250 14.38 -0.34 9.54
C CYS A 250 13.30 -0.87 10.50
N ALA A 251 12.02 -0.79 10.12
CA ALA A 251 10.92 -1.34 10.92
C ALA A 251 10.86 -2.87 10.86
N ALA A 252 11.32 -3.51 9.78
CA ALA A 252 11.19 -4.95 9.59
C ALA A 252 11.84 -5.80 10.69
N PRO A 253 13.08 -5.54 11.13
CA PRO A 253 13.68 -6.28 12.24
C PRO A 253 12.92 -6.10 13.56
N ALA A 254 12.42 -4.88 13.83
CA ALA A 254 11.65 -4.60 15.04
C ALA A 254 10.30 -5.31 15.01
N LEU A 255 9.61 -5.29 13.86
CA LEU A 255 8.35 -6.00 13.66
C LEU A 255 8.54 -7.52 13.75
N ALA A 256 9.61 -8.04 13.14
CA ALA A 256 10.00 -9.45 13.27
C ALA A 256 10.26 -9.82 14.73
N ALA A 257 11.12 -9.08 15.43
CA ALA A 257 11.42 -9.35 16.84
C ALA A 257 10.16 -9.29 17.72
N TRP A 258 9.27 -8.32 17.47
CA TRP A 258 8.01 -8.20 18.18
C TRP A 258 7.05 -9.35 17.88
N MET A 259 6.89 -9.75 16.61
CA MET A 259 6.07 -10.92 16.23
C MET A 259 6.62 -12.23 16.80
N LEU A 260 7.94 -12.35 16.98
CA LEU A 260 8.53 -13.50 17.67
C LEU A 260 8.07 -13.60 19.13
N SER A 261 7.68 -12.48 19.75
CA SER A 261 7.22 -12.43 21.15
C SER A 261 5.76 -12.80 21.36
N ILE A 262 4.93 -12.77 20.31
CA ILE A 262 3.49 -13.09 20.39
C ILE A 262 3.29 -14.60 20.16
N PRO A 263 2.48 -15.30 20.97
CA PRO A 263 2.11 -16.69 20.72
C PRO A 263 1.44 -16.86 19.35
N PHE A 264 1.95 -17.79 18.56
CA PHE A 264 1.55 -17.96 17.16
C PHE A 264 0.04 -18.20 16.96
N LYS A 265 -0.61 -18.92 17.88
CA LYS A 265 -2.06 -19.18 17.82
C LYS A 265 -2.90 -17.90 17.91
N GLU A 266 -2.39 -16.86 18.57
CA GLU A 266 -3.09 -15.58 18.71
C GLU A 266 -2.95 -14.69 17.46
N LEU A 267 -1.90 -14.93 16.65
CA LEU A 267 -1.73 -14.26 15.35
C LEU A 267 -2.53 -14.93 14.23
N GLN A 268 -2.89 -16.20 14.38
CA GLN A 268 -3.72 -16.97 13.44
C GLN A 268 -5.21 -16.75 13.70
N LEU A 269 -5.72 -15.60 13.28
CA LEU A 269 -7.15 -15.42 13.11
C LEU A 269 -7.52 -15.94 11.70
N ALA A 270 -8.17 -17.11 11.64
CA ALA A 270 -8.61 -17.69 10.36
C ALA A 270 -9.55 -16.68 9.64
N ALA A 271 -9.32 -16.45 8.34
CA ALA A 271 -9.96 -15.42 7.51
C ALA A 271 -9.53 -13.96 7.76
N ARG A 272 -8.55 -13.73 8.65
CA ARG A 272 -7.96 -12.40 8.86
C ARG A 272 -6.57 -12.29 8.22
N GLY A 273 -6.19 -11.07 7.88
CA GLY A 273 -5.07 -10.73 7.02
C GLY A 273 -3.76 -11.16 7.64
N ASP A 274 -2.75 -11.43 6.84
CA ASP A 274 -1.43 -11.81 7.29
C ASP A 274 -0.63 -10.56 7.62
N PHE A 275 -0.66 -10.16 8.90
CA PHE A 275 0.10 -9.02 9.39
C PHE A 275 1.59 -9.10 9.01
N ALA A 276 2.16 -10.31 8.94
CA ALA A 276 3.53 -10.52 8.50
C ALA A 276 3.71 -10.17 7.01
N SER A 277 2.74 -10.45 6.16
CA SER A 277 2.85 -10.12 4.73
C SER A 277 2.79 -8.61 4.41
N SER A 278 2.20 -7.80 5.31
CA SER A 278 1.93 -6.38 5.09
C SER A 278 3.19 -5.57 4.77
N LEU A 279 4.30 -5.83 5.47
CA LEU A 279 5.53 -5.08 5.32
C LEU A 279 6.32 -5.45 4.05
N PRO A 280 6.58 -6.75 3.74
CA PRO A 280 7.09 -7.16 2.44
C PRO A 280 6.24 -6.65 1.27
N MET A 281 4.90 -6.76 1.37
CA MET A 281 3.97 -6.24 0.37
C MET A 281 4.22 -4.75 0.09
N ALA A 282 4.28 -3.92 1.14
CA ALA A 282 4.53 -2.49 1.03
C ALA A 282 5.91 -2.18 0.45
N MET A 283 6.96 -2.89 0.89
CA MET A 283 8.31 -2.73 0.38
C MET A 283 8.39 -3.00 -1.14
N TYR A 284 7.80 -4.11 -1.60
CA TYR A 284 7.74 -4.43 -3.02
C TYR A 284 6.95 -3.38 -3.81
N LEU A 285 5.84 -2.86 -3.27
CA LEU A 285 5.08 -1.80 -3.93
C LEU A 285 5.92 -0.52 -4.09
N ILE A 286 6.64 -0.11 -3.04
CA ILE A 286 7.51 1.06 -3.06
C ILE A 286 8.67 0.86 -4.05
N ALA A 287 9.28 -0.32 -4.08
CA ALA A 287 10.30 -0.67 -5.07
C ALA A 287 9.76 -0.63 -6.50
N GLY A 288 8.56 -1.18 -6.73
CA GLY A 288 7.85 -1.09 -8.00
C GLY A 288 7.61 0.36 -8.42
N ALA A 289 7.26 1.24 -7.48
CA ALA A 289 7.10 2.67 -7.73
C ALA A 289 8.42 3.35 -8.16
N LEU A 290 9.52 3.00 -7.50
CA LEU A 290 10.86 3.51 -7.83
C LEU A 290 11.29 3.05 -9.23
N CYS A 291 11.11 1.78 -9.55
CA CYS A 291 11.42 1.21 -10.86
C CYS A 291 10.52 1.79 -11.95
N LEU A 292 9.22 1.92 -11.72
CA LEU A 292 8.30 2.54 -12.67
C LEU A 292 8.67 4.00 -12.93
N ARG A 293 9.11 4.73 -11.90
CA ARG A 293 9.65 6.10 -12.07
C ARG A 293 10.91 6.12 -12.93
N ALA A 294 11.82 5.16 -12.74
CA ALA A 294 13.00 5.04 -13.61
C ALA A 294 12.62 4.67 -15.05
N ALA A 295 11.58 3.85 -15.24
CA ALA A 295 11.06 3.49 -16.56
C ALA A 295 10.46 4.69 -17.32
N CYS A 296 9.88 5.65 -16.59
CA CYS A 296 9.31 6.87 -17.18
C CYS A 296 10.33 7.97 -17.52
N GLY A 297 11.63 7.74 -17.32
CA GLY A 297 12.69 8.63 -17.80
C GLY A 297 13.07 8.37 -19.26
N ASP A 298 13.85 9.27 -19.88
CA ASP A 298 14.31 9.17 -21.29
C ASP A 298 15.47 8.16 -21.49
N ASP A 299 15.54 7.12 -20.66
CA ASP A 299 16.69 6.21 -20.61
C ASP A 299 16.47 4.99 -21.52
N ALA A 300 17.54 4.53 -22.20
CA ALA A 300 17.54 3.32 -23.02
C ALA A 300 17.19 2.05 -22.21
N ALA A 301 17.19 2.15 -20.88
CA ALA A 301 16.79 1.11 -19.94
C ALA A 301 15.28 1.07 -19.60
N ALA A 302 14.44 1.94 -20.16
CA ALA A 302 13.03 2.08 -19.80
C ALA A 302 12.22 0.76 -19.83
N GLY A 303 12.43 -0.06 -20.86
CA GLY A 303 11.79 -1.37 -20.99
C GLY A 303 12.15 -2.34 -19.87
N ARG A 304 13.43 -2.36 -19.44
CA ARG A 304 13.90 -3.21 -18.34
C ARG A 304 13.27 -2.78 -17.01
N TRP A 305 13.23 -1.49 -16.75
CA TRP A 305 12.64 -0.96 -15.51
C TRP A 305 11.13 -1.22 -15.41
N SER A 306 10.42 -1.24 -16.54
CA SER A 306 8.99 -1.60 -16.58
C SER A 306 8.77 -3.05 -16.16
N TRP A 307 9.62 -3.97 -16.63
CA TRP A 307 9.56 -5.38 -16.22
C TRP A 307 9.88 -5.58 -14.74
N VAL A 308 10.90 -4.90 -14.22
CA VAL A 308 11.24 -4.95 -12.79
C VAL A 308 10.09 -4.39 -11.95
N ALA A 309 9.47 -3.28 -12.38
CA ALA A 309 8.31 -2.72 -11.69
C ALA A 309 7.13 -3.71 -11.68
N ALA A 310 6.83 -4.34 -12.82
CA ALA A 310 5.79 -5.37 -12.91
C ALA A 310 6.09 -6.57 -11.99
N ALA A 311 7.35 -7.03 -11.94
CA ALA A 311 7.76 -8.10 -11.03
C ALA A 311 7.59 -7.71 -9.55
N CYS A 312 7.95 -6.48 -9.17
CA CYS A 312 7.72 -5.97 -7.82
C CYS A 312 6.23 -5.86 -7.48
N PHE A 313 5.38 -5.42 -8.40
CA PHE A 313 3.93 -5.38 -8.16
C PHE A 313 3.32 -6.79 -8.06
N ALA A 314 3.78 -7.73 -8.89
CA ALA A 314 3.38 -9.12 -8.78
C ALA A 314 3.80 -9.72 -7.44
N LEU A 315 5.03 -9.44 -6.97
CA LEU A 315 5.50 -9.84 -5.64
C LEU A 315 4.66 -9.25 -4.52
N SER A 316 4.33 -7.96 -4.61
CA SER A 316 3.43 -7.31 -3.65
C SER A 316 2.07 -8.02 -3.58
N LEU A 317 1.47 -8.31 -4.73
CA LEU A 317 0.20 -9.04 -4.81
C LEU A 317 0.32 -10.46 -4.23
N LEU A 318 1.37 -11.19 -4.58
CA LEU A 318 1.59 -12.56 -4.11
C LEU A 318 1.84 -12.64 -2.60
N GLN A 319 2.43 -11.60 -2.01
CA GLN A 319 2.62 -11.54 -0.55
C GLN A 319 1.28 -11.37 0.16
N ASN A 320 0.38 -10.53 -0.37
CA ASN A 320 -0.92 -10.33 0.26
C ASN A 320 -1.92 -11.43 -0.08
N TRP A 321 -1.83 -12.03 -1.27
CA TRP A 321 -2.78 -13.03 -1.74
C TRP A 321 -2.45 -14.42 -1.22
N ASN A 322 -3.31 -14.94 -0.35
CA ASN A 322 -3.31 -16.33 0.09
C ASN A 322 -3.79 -17.32 -0.98
N LEU A 323 -3.23 -17.25 -2.20
CA LEU A 323 -3.55 -18.16 -3.31
C LEU A 323 -3.48 -19.62 -2.87
N TYR A 324 -2.54 -19.94 -1.99
CA TYR A 324 -2.40 -21.27 -1.43
C TYR A 324 -3.60 -21.68 -0.55
N THR A 325 -4.05 -20.82 0.38
CA THR A 325 -5.22 -21.10 1.23
C THR A 325 -6.47 -21.24 0.38
N ASP A 326 -6.63 -20.39 -0.64
CA ASP A 326 -7.76 -20.44 -1.56
C ASP A 326 -7.73 -21.71 -2.42
N ALA A 327 -6.57 -22.08 -2.98
CA ALA A 327 -6.40 -23.31 -3.76
C ALA A 327 -6.59 -24.56 -2.91
N THR A 328 -6.15 -24.54 -1.64
CA THR A 328 -6.29 -25.67 -0.70
C THR A 328 -7.72 -25.79 -0.20
N ALA A 329 -8.39 -24.67 0.09
CA ALA A 329 -9.82 -24.66 0.39
C ALA A 329 -10.63 -25.20 -0.80
N LEU A 330 -10.25 -24.82 -2.02
CA LEU A 330 -10.91 -25.27 -3.25
C LEU A 330 -10.61 -26.75 -3.57
N ALA A 331 -9.41 -27.25 -3.29
CA ALA A 331 -9.01 -28.63 -3.57
C ALA A 331 -9.42 -29.63 -2.48
N LEU A 332 -9.40 -29.22 -1.20
CA LEU A 332 -9.55 -30.11 -0.05
C LEU A 332 -10.80 -29.84 0.80
N GLY A 333 -11.56 -28.77 0.50
CA GLY A 333 -12.72 -28.37 1.30
C GLY A 333 -12.38 -28.01 2.74
N ARG A 334 -11.11 -27.70 3.04
CA ARG A 334 -10.63 -27.39 4.39
C ARG A 334 -9.68 -26.19 4.39
N THR A 335 -9.89 -25.27 5.31
CA THR A 335 -9.01 -24.13 5.60
C THR A 335 -8.00 -24.52 6.67
N VAL A 336 -7.03 -25.38 6.33
CA VAL A 336 -5.88 -25.63 7.23
C VAL A 336 -4.67 -24.96 6.60
N LEU A 337 -3.97 -24.12 7.36
CA LEU A 337 -2.68 -23.52 7.01
C LEU A 337 -1.57 -24.46 7.49
N PRO A 338 -0.99 -25.31 6.63
CA PRO A 338 0.05 -26.22 7.05
C PRO A 338 1.42 -25.53 7.08
N LEU A 339 2.31 -26.02 7.95
CA LEU A 339 3.70 -25.56 8.15
C LEU A 339 4.54 -25.42 6.86
N TRP A 340 4.17 -26.12 5.79
CA TRP A 340 4.86 -26.07 4.51
C TRP A 340 4.49 -24.87 3.62
N ARG A 341 3.48 -24.06 3.98
CA ARG A 341 3.22 -22.73 3.37
C ARG A 341 4.48 -21.88 3.36
N SER A 342 5.19 -21.88 4.49
CA SER A 342 6.50 -21.25 4.68
C SER A 342 7.52 -21.68 3.60
N GLY A 343 7.53 -22.97 3.26
CA GLY A 343 8.41 -23.53 2.25
C GLY A 343 7.98 -23.21 0.81
N PHE A 344 6.68 -23.07 0.56
CA PHE A 344 6.14 -22.70 -0.75
C PHE A 344 6.42 -21.22 -1.05
N ASP A 345 6.14 -20.32 -0.12
CA ASP A 345 6.39 -18.87 -0.26
C ASP A 345 7.90 -18.61 -0.49
N MET A 346 8.77 -19.36 0.24
CA MET A 346 10.22 -19.35 0.02
C MET A 346 10.64 -19.94 -1.34
N ALA A 347 10.03 -21.06 -1.78
CA ALA A 347 10.42 -21.73 -3.02
C ALA A 347 10.09 -20.91 -4.29
N TRP A 348 9.03 -20.09 -4.27
CA TRP A 348 8.68 -19.23 -5.41
C TRP A 348 9.36 -17.87 -5.39
N ALA A 349 9.64 -17.32 -4.20
CA ALA A 349 10.39 -16.07 -4.06
C ALA A 349 11.80 -16.18 -4.65
N LEU A 350 12.45 -17.35 -4.55
CA LEU A 350 13.83 -17.56 -4.98
C LEU A 350 14.03 -17.48 -6.52
N PRO A 351 13.29 -18.19 -7.38
CA PRO A 351 13.41 -18.05 -8.84
C PRO A 351 13.16 -16.61 -9.31
N LEU A 352 12.19 -15.93 -8.70
CA LEU A 352 11.86 -14.55 -9.07
C LEU A 352 12.92 -13.56 -8.55
N PHE A 353 13.45 -13.80 -7.35
CA PHE A 353 14.63 -13.10 -6.82
C PHE A 353 15.83 -13.23 -7.76
N ILE A 354 16.13 -14.46 -8.19
CA ILE A 354 17.19 -14.76 -9.14
C ILE A 354 16.92 -14.04 -10.47
N ALA A 355 15.69 -14.07 -10.98
CA ALA A 355 15.32 -13.39 -12.22
C ALA A 355 15.50 -11.87 -12.12
N VAL A 356 15.06 -11.25 -11.02
CA VAL A 356 15.24 -9.81 -10.76
C VAL A 356 16.73 -9.48 -10.61
N ALA A 357 17.50 -10.28 -9.88
CA ALA A 357 18.95 -10.10 -9.71
C ALA A 357 19.74 -10.29 -11.01
N LEU A 358 19.30 -11.17 -11.91
CA LEU A 358 19.88 -11.36 -13.23
C LEU A 358 19.49 -10.24 -14.21
N ALA A 359 18.23 -9.79 -14.18
CA ALA A 359 17.75 -8.65 -14.97
C ALA A 359 18.46 -7.35 -14.55
N ALA A 360 18.64 -7.18 -13.24
CA ALA A 360 19.43 -6.13 -12.61
C ALA A 360 20.87 -6.10 -13.13
N ARG A 361 21.54 -7.26 -13.11
CA ARG A 361 22.94 -7.42 -13.53
C ARG A 361 23.18 -6.91 -14.96
N ARG A 362 22.24 -7.15 -15.88
CA ARG A 362 22.38 -6.74 -17.29
C ARG A 362 22.17 -5.25 -17.53
N GLY A 363 21.61 -4.49 -16.58
CA GLY A 363 21.27 -3.08 -16.75
C GLY A 363 21.96 -2.10 -15.80
N THR A 364 22.49 -2.55 -14.66
CA THR A 364 22.82 -1.66 -13.53
C THR A 364 24.25 -1.81 -13.00
N GLY A 365 25.10 -2.63 -13.64
CA GLY A 365 26.49 -2.83 -13.24
C GLY A 365 26.69 -3.57 -11.91
N MET A 366 25.67 -4.30 -11.43
CA MET A 366 25.76 -5.07 -10.18
C MET A 366 26.81 -6.18 -10.31
N LYS A 367 27.74 -6.26 -9.35
CA LYS A 367 28.82 -7.27 -9.39
C LYS A 367 28.23 -8.67 -9.08
N PRO A 368 28.76 -9.75 -9.68
CA PRO A 368 28.21 -11.11 -9.49
C PRO A 368 28.19 -11.55 -8.02
N TRP A 369 29.18 -11.14 -7.24
CA TRP A 369 29.27 -11.50 -5.83
C TRP A 369 28.16 -10.89 -4.97
N THR A 370 27.55 -9.76 -5.37
CA THR A 370 26.47 -9.13 -4.60
C THR A 370 25.21 -10.00 -4.64
N ALA A 371 24.87 -10.54 -5.82
CA ALA A 371 23.81 -11.53 -5.96
C ALA A 371 24.13 -12.82 -5.18
N GLY A 372 25.40 -13.27 -5.20
CA GLY A 372 25.85 -14.42 -4.42
C GLY A 372 25.73 -14.22 -2.90
N LEU A 373 26.04 -13.02 -2.41
CA LEU A 373 25.93 -12.66 -0.99
C LEU A 373 24.46 -12.65 -0.52
N PHE A 374 23.56 -12.19 -1.39
CA PHE A 374 22.13 -12.23 -1.14
C PHE A 374 21.56 -13.65 -1.17
N ALA A 375 21.96 -14.46 -2.15
CA ALA A 375 21.59 -15.87 -2.19
C ALA A 375 22.13 -16.63 -0.97
N ALA A 376 23.35 -16.33 -0.53
CA ALA A 376 23.94 -16.93 0.66
C ALA A 376 23.23 -16.50 1.95
N ALA A 377 22.94 -15.20 2.13
CA ALA A 377 22.15 -14.72 3.26
C ALA A 377 20.78 -15.40 3.31
N TRP A 378 20.12 -15.54 2.17
CA TRP A 378 18.85 -16.24 2.04
C TRP A 378 18.97 -17.73 2.37
N LEU A 379 19.98 -18.43 1.87
CA LEU A 379 20.24 -19.85 2.19
C LEU A 379 20.59 -20.07 3.68
N VAL A 380 21.28 -19.13 4.32
CA VAL A 380 21.57 -19.18 5.76
C VAL A 380 20.29 -19.00 6.57
N THR A 381 19.44 -18.05 6.18
CA THR A 381 18.09 -17.91 6.76
C THR A 381 17.28 -19.19 6.53
N LEU A 382 17.43 -19.83 5.36
CA LEU A 382 16.76 -21.08 5.03
C LEU A 382 17.25 -22.28 5.86
N ALA A 383 18.55 -22.36 6.14
CA ALA A 383 19.13 -23.40 6.97
C ALA A 383 18.76 -23.25 8.46
N ALA A 384 18.56 -22.01 8.92
CA ALA A 384 18.08 -21.72 10.28
C ALA A 384 16.59 -22.08 10.51
N CYS A 385 15.86 -22.48 9.46
CA CYS A 385 14.39 -22.68 9.44
C CYS A 385 13.84 -23.87 10.23
N THR A 386 14.65 -24.74 10.83
CA THR A 386 14.22 -26.12 11.14
C THR A 386 13.36 -26.30 12.40
N ARG A 387 12.96 -25.24 13.12
CA ARG A 387 12.20 -25.36 14.39
C ARG A 387 10.83 -24.68 14.46
N ASP A 388 10.55 -23.58 13.75
CA ASP A 388 9.25 -22.87 13.75
C ASP A 388 8.97 -22.22 12.38
N GLY A 389 8.41 -22.99 11.44
CA GLY A 389 8.36 -22.63 10.01
C GLY A 389 7.72 -21.26 9.69
N PHE A 390 6.65 -20.87 10.38
CA PHE A 390 5.90 -19.64 10.04
C PHE A 390 6.65 -18.34 10.37
N LYS A 391 7.19 -18.24 11.59
CA LYS A 391 7.97 -17.08 12.06
C LYS A 391 9.17 -16.79 11.15
N LEU A 392 9.59 -17.80 10.41
CA LEU A 392 10.84 -17.85 9.70
C LEU A 392 10.65 -17.71 8.18
N ALA A 393 9.50 -18.12 7.63
CA ALA A 393 9.03 -17.60 6.33
C ALA A 393 8.88 -16.08 6.37
N TYR A 394 8.29 -15.53 7.44
CA TYR A 394 8.17 -14.08 7.56
C TYR A 394 9.55 -13.38 7.57
N ALA A 395 10.52 -13.92 8.31
CA ALA A 395 11.90 -13.42 8.28
C ALA A 395 12.52 -13.52 6.87
N SER A 396 12.22 -14.60 6.13
CA SER A 396 12.65 -14.77 4.73
C SER A 396 12.01 -13.78 3.78
N ASP A 397 10.72 -13.50 3.91
CA ASP A 397 10.00 -12.52 3.10
C ASP A 397 10.52 -11.11 3.35
N CYS A 398 10.72 -10.76 4.63
CA CYS A 398 11.34 -9.49 5.02
C CYS A 398 12.76 -9.36 4.46
N LEU A 399 13.57 -10.43 4.52
CA LEU A 399 14.92 -10.43 3.98
C LEU A 399 14.91 -10.30 2.46
N THR A 400 14.06 -11.06 1.76
CA THR A 400 13.90 -10.98 0.30
C THR A 400 13.46 -9.58 -0.11
N ALA A 401 12.48 -9.02 0.59
CA ALA A 401 12.00 -7.66 0.37
C ALA A 401 13.12 -6.63 0.61
N TRP A 402 13.86 -6.74 1.72
CA TRP A 402 15.03 -5.92 2.01
C TRP A 402 16.04 -5.92 0.87
N ILE A 403 16.37 -7.11 0.38
CA ILE A 403 17.38 -7.28 -0.65
C ILE A 403 16.90 -6.71 -1.99
N VAL A 404 15.73 -7.16 -2.47
CA VAL A 404 15.16 -6.74 -3.76
C VAL A 404 14.93 -5.24 -3.77
N CYS A 405 14.32 -4.72 -2.71
CA CYS A 405 13.96 -3.31 -2.66
C CYS A 405 15.19 -2.44 -2.39
N GLY A 406 16.11 -2.87 -1.53
CA GLY A 406 17.40 -2.21 -1.33
C GLY A 406 18.21 -2.12 -2.62
N TRP A 407 18.22 -3.20 -3.41
CA TRP A 407 18.79 -3.19 -4.75
C TRP A 407 18.05 -2.21 -5.68
N ALA A 408 16.72 -2.26 -5.78
CA ALA A 408 15.95 -1.37 -6.64
C ALA A 408 16.19 0.10 -6.29
N ALA A 409 16.24 0.43 -5.00
CA ALA A 409 16.58 1.76 -4.51
C ALA A 409 18.00 2.20 -4.86
N TRP A 410 18.99 1.30 -4.75
CA TRP A 410 20.36 1.57 -5.16
C TRP A 410 20.49 1.73 -6.67
N ALA A 411 19.90 0.83 -7.45
CA ALA A 411 20.07 0.78 -8.89
C ALA A 411 19.35 1.93 -9.61
N THR A 412 18.24 2.41 -9.05
CA THR A 412 17.58 3.64 -9.51
C THR A 412 18.35 4.92 -9.14
N ARG A 413 19.49 4.83 -8.42
CA ARG A 413 20.39 5.98 -8.13
C ARG A 413 21.18 6.52 -9.30
N ALA A 414 21.05 5.97 -10.51
CA ALA A 414 21.73 6.40 -11.76
C ALA A 414 22.46 7.74 -11.61
N ARG A 415 23.79 7.60 -11.51
CA ARG A 415 24.76 8.66 -11.23
C ARG A 415 24.62 9.76 -12.28
N PRO A 416 24.81 11.04 -11.92
CA PRO A 416 25.05 12.06 -12.92
C PRO A 416 26.21 11.58 -13.81
N ALA A 417 25.99 11.63 -15.12
CA ALA A 417 27.01 11.37 -16.13
C ALA A 417 28.14 12.38 -16.02
#